data_AF-A0A956QC18-F1
#
_entry.id   AF-A0A956QC18-F1
#
_cell.length_a   1.000
_cell.length_b   1.000
_cell.length_c   1.000
_cell.angle_alpha   90.00
_cell.angle_beta   90.00
_cell.angle_gamma   90.00
#
_symmetry.space_group_name_H-M   'P 1'
#
loop_
_entity.id
_entity.type
_entity.pdbx_description
1 polymer ?
#
loop_
_entity_poly.entity_id
_entity_poly.type
_entity_poly.pdbx_seq_one_letter_code
_entity_poly.pdbx_strand_id
1 'polypeptide(L)'
;MRSFLESLALGSLDRGGWQDGRVVDLRGFAGSVYLVGDLHAHHQRIETILEHAQLPDRLERGEAVLVFLGDLFHPEADDEAGDMDSSLATLKAVARLKTAYPRGLYVLLGNHEFTRSQSTKRGYFQGDLFRRALETEGLDEVYDEFLRRSPLVMLHRRWVGVHAGPAVSVASLDELKTVEVVDVPPPEMPAALRELTFTRHVDWSPNPTKSYGDYEVEDFLKLCQVPDARLVTGHTPLDRETDWTWQIGAHLTVIFAAGRELGYLRLGPDGDQLVRVGRYQGATLVADRGGGRVAPAAGPLEPDVVYRFDYDQPVHLEGPHPLSIRHYRHLSAASQAYYGQGYYLVGNEFRGEVLGLKSDSALVLGGPGLCGGVRFHWPDQEFAVLWQREPGRFEVRALVEGLQFA
;
A
#
# COMPACT_ATOMS: atom_id res chain seq x y z
N MET A 1 -22.27 -6.43 -19.11
CA MET A 1 -21.94 -6.90 -17.75
C MET A 1 -22.12 -8.41 -17.55
N ARG A 2 -22.95 -9.12 -18.31
CA ARG A 2 -22.99 -10.61 -18.29
C ARG A 2 -21.61 -11.26 -18.54
N SER A 3 -20.86 -10.76 -19.53
CA SER A 3 -19.49 -11.22 -19.83
C SER A 3 -18.53 -11.10 -18.64
N PHE A 4 -18.75 -10.12 -17.76
CA PHE A 4 -17.96 -9.95 -16.55
C PHE A 4 -18.20 -11.10 -15.56
N LEU A 5 -19.45 -11.47 -15.30
CA LEU A 5 -19.79 -12.59 -14.42
C LEU A 5 -19.31 -13.94 -14.96
N GLU A 6 -19.39 -14.15 -16.27
CA GLU A 6 -18.81 -15.31 -16.94
C GLU A 6 -17.29 -15.34 -16.75
N SER A 7 -16.64 -14.18 -16.86
CA SER A 7 -15.19 -14.04 -16.68
C SER A 7 -14.74 -14.23 -15.23
N LEU A 8 -15.57 -13.87 -14.24
CA LEU A 8 -15.33 -14.25 -12.84
C LEU A 8 -15.24 -15.77 -12.70
N ALA A 9 -16.18 -16.52 -13.30
CA ALA A 9 -16.14 -17.98 -13.28
C ALA A 9 -14.93 -18.56 -14.02
N LEU A 10 -14.49 -17.95 -15.14
CA LEU A 10 -13.31 -18.43 -15.85
C LEU A 10 -11.99 -18.26 -15.05
N GLY A 11 -12.01 -17.42 -14.01
CA GLY A 11 -10.88 -17.27 -13.09
C GLY A 11 -10.74 -18.36 -12.03
N SER A 12 -11.74 -19.23 -11.88
CA SER A 12 -11.73 -20.32 -10.88
C SER A 12 -10.87 -21.50 -11.31
N LEU A 13 -10.40 -22.26 -10.32
CA LEU A 13 -9.50 -23.40 -10.50
C LEU A 13 -10.13 -24.49 -11.38
N ASP A 14 -11.42 -24.78 -11.20
CA ASP A 14 -12.17 -25.76 -12.02
C ASP A 14 -12.32 -25.33 -13.49
N ARG A 15 -12.07 -24.05 -13.80
CA ARG A 15 -12.12 -23.48 -15.15
C ARG A 15 -10.73 -23.10 -15.70
N GLY A 16 -9.68 -23.55 -15.02
CA GLY A 16 -8.28 -23.35 -15.41
C GLY A 16 -7.71 -21.99 -15.04
N GLY A 17 -8.35 -21.25 -14.14
CA GLY A 17 -7.74 -20.13 -13.43
C GLY A 17 -7.08 -20.57 -12.12
N TRP A 18 -6.84 -19.62 -11.22
CA TRP A 18 -6.09 -19.78 -9.98
C TRP A 18 -6.93 -19.66 -8.70
N GLN A 19 -8.22 -19.34 -8.82
CA GLN A 19 -9.08 -19.13 -7.65
C GLN A 19 -9.77 -20.42 -7.20
N ASP A 20 -9.44 -20.90 -6.00
CA ASP A 20 -10.10 -21.99 -5.29
C ASP A 20 -10.92 -21.40 -4.13
N GLY A 21 -12.23 -21.23 -4.34
CA GLY A 21 -13.11 -20.58 -3.38
C GLY A 21 -12.67 -19.14 -3.08
N ARG A 22 -12.34 -18.84 -1.82
CA ARG A 22 -11.87 -17.52 -1.36
C ARG A 22 -10.37 -17.28 -1.54
N VAL A 23 -9.65 -18.23 -2.12
CA VAL A 23 -8.19 -18.17 -2.22
C VAL A 23 -7.76 -18.16 -3.68
N VAL A 24 -6.94 -17.20 -4.06
CA VAL A 24 -6.19 -17.23 -5.33
C VAL A 24 -4.83 -17.87 -5.06
N ASP A 25 -4.66 -19.13 -5.43
CA ASP A 25 -3.44 -19.89 -5.13
C ASP A 25 -2.43 -19.81 -6.28
N LEU A 26 -1.50 -18.87 -6.16
CA LEU A 26 -0.43 -18.60 -7.14
C LEU A 26 0.89 -19.25 -6.72
N ARG A 27 0.93 -20.14 -5.72
CA ARG A 27 2.15 -20.85 -5.31
C ARG A 27 2.71 -21.73 -6.44
N GLY A 28 1.86 -22.18 -7.36
CA GLY A 28 2.26 -22.94 -8.56
C GLY A 28 2.62 -22.07 -9.78
N PHE A 29 2.38 -20.76 -9.74
CA PHE A 29 2.53 -19.90 -10.91
C PHE A 29 4.00 -19.58 -11.18
N ALA A 30 4.45 -19.75 -12.43
CA ALA A 30 5.84 -19.52 -12.85
C ALA A 30 6.10 -18.10 -13.38
N GLY A 31 5.04 -17.36 -13.71
CA GLY A 31 5.13 -16.00 -14.24
C GLY A 31 5.34 -14.94 -13.16
N SER A 32 4.98 -13.69 -13.48
CA SER A 32 5.06 -12.58 -12.52
C SER A 32 3.68 -12.22 -11.95
N VAL A 33 3.59 -12.02 -10.64
CA VAL A 33 2.38 -11.53 -9.98
C VAL A 33 2.55 -10.05 -9.64
N TYR A 34 1.52 -9.26 -9.87
CA TYR A 34 1.48 -7.83 -9.59
C TYR A 34 0.39 -7.56 -8.58
N LEU A 35 0.75 -6.99 -7.43
CA LEU A 35 -0.17 -6.65 -6.36
C LEU A 35 -0.31 -5.14 -6.28
N VAL A 36 -1.56 -4.67 -6.30
CA VAL A 36 -1.92 -3.26 -6.20
C VAL A 36 -2.82 -3.09 -4.98
N GLY A 37 -2.46 -2.14 -4.10
CA GLY A 37 -3.27 -1.80 -2.93
C GLY A 37 -4.52 -0.99 -3.29
N ASP A 38 -5.05 -0.28 -2.30
CA ASP A 38 -6.30 0.47 -2.38
C ASP A 38 -6.26 1.52 -3.50
N LEU A 39 -7.38 1.70 -4.21
CA LEU A 39 -7.51 2.71 -5.28
C LEU A 39 -8.49 3.82 -4.95
N HIS A 40 -9.45 3.60 -4.05
CA HIS A 40 -10.45 4.60 -3.61
C HIS A 40 -11.01 5.44 -4.78
N ALA A 41 -11.57 4.73 -5.76
CA ALA A 41 -12.20 5.28 -6.96
C ALA A 41 -11.29 6.01 -7.98
N HIS A 42 -9.97 5.99 -7.80
CA HIS A 42 -9.01 6.53 -8.77
C HIS A 42 -8.73 5.57 -9.95
N HIS A 43 -9.78 5.21 -10.69
CA HIS A 43 -9.71 4.24 -11.81
C HIS A 43 -8.63 4.54 -12.86
N GLN A 44 -8.31 5.80 -13.12
CA GLN A 44 -7.27 6.21 -14.08
C GLN A 44 -5.89 5.62 -13.73
N ARG A 45 -5.62 5.39 -12.43
CA ARG A 45 -4.36 4.80 -11.97
C ARG A 45 -4.19 3.36 -12.43
N ILE A 46 -5.29 2.66 -12.74
CA ILE A 46 -5.23 1.30 -13.28
C ILE A 46 -4.53 1.32 -14.64
N GLU A 47 -4.93 2.22 -15.54
CA GLU A 47 -4.31 2.36 -16.87
C GLU A 47 -2.83 2.74 -16.73
N THR A 48 -2.51 3.69 -15.86
CA THR A 48 -1.12 4.07 -15.57
C THR A 48 -0.28 2.87 -15.13
N ILE A 49 -0.77 2.03 -14.21
CA ILE A 49 -0.05 0.85 -13.73
C ILE A 49 0.11 -0.17 -14.87
N LEU A 50 -0.95 -0.42 -15.65
CA LEU A 50 -0.91 -1.36 -16.76
C LEU A 50 0.12 -0.97 -17.82
N GLU A 51 0.17 0.32 -18.18
CA GLU A 51 1.13 0.87 -19.14
C GLU A 51 2.55 0.81 -18.59
N HIS A 52 2.77 1.31 -17.37
CA HIS A 52 4.09 1.33 -16.73
C HIS A 52 4.68 -0.09 -16.59
N ALA A 53 3.85 -1.07 -16.23
CA ALA A 53 4.28 -2.46 -16.06
C ALA A 53 4.24 -3.28 -17.37
N GLN A 54 3.81 -2.69 -18.50
CA GLN A 54 3.62 -3.37 -19.79
C GLN A 54 2.78 -4.65 -19.65
N LEU A 55 1.71 -4.56 -18.85
CA LEU A 55 0.91 -5.71 -18.44
C LEU A 55 0.00 -6.31 -19.51
N PRO A 56 -0.66 -5.54 -20.41
CA PRO A 56 -1.65 -6.11 -21.34
C PRO A 56 -1.15 -7.35 -22.08
N ASP A 57 -0.04 -7.22 -22.80
CA ASP A 57 0.61 -8.30 -23.55
C ASP A 57 0.98 -9.51 -22.68
N ARG A 58 1.41 -9.28 -21.44
CA ARG A 58 1.83 -10.34 -20.51
C ARG A 58 0.64 -11.07 -19.89
N LEU A 59 -0.45 -10.35 -19.63
CA LEU A 59 -1.71 -10.91 -19.16
C LEU A 59 -2.36 -11.75 -20.26
N GLU A 60 -2.33 -11.29 -21.52
CA GLU A 60 -2.85 -12.05 -22.67
C GLU A 60 -2.11 -13.38 -22.85
N ARG A 61 -0.78 -13.37 -22.72
CA ARG A 61 0.05 -14.59 -22.83
C ARG A 61 0.02 -15.49 -21.59
N GLY A 62 -0.63 -15.07 -20.51
CA GLY A 62 -0.63 -15.80 -19.23
C GLY A 62 0.72 -15.81 -18.51
N GLU A 63 1.61 -14.88 -18.84
CA GLU A 63 2.93 -14.69 -18.22
C GLU A 63 2.88 -13.79 -16.99
N ALA A 64 1.74 -13.15 -16.75
CA ALA A 64 1.49 -12.31 -15.59
C ALA A 64 0.12 -12.58 -14.97
N VAL A 65 0.00 -12.27 -13.68
CA VAL A 65 -1.27 -12.16 -12.95
C VAL A 65 -1.29 -10.82 -12.22
N LEU A 66 -2.38 -10.06 -12.34
CA LEU A 66 -2.65 -8.83 -11.59
C LEU A 66 -3.68 -9.13 -10.50
N VAL A 67 -3.38 -8.71 -9.27
CA VAL A 67 -4.27 -8.84 -8.12
C VAL A 67 -4.42 -7.48 -7.45
N PHE A 68 -5.67 -7.04 -7.31
CA PHE A 68 -6.03 -5.90 -6.49
C PHE A 68 -6.33 -6.37 -5.06
N LEU A 69 -5.78 -5.71 -4.05
CA LEU A 69 -5.92 -6.14 -2.65
C LEU A 69 -7.25 -5.74 -1.99
N GLY A 70 -8.05 -4.86 -2.60
CA GLY A 70 -9.33 -4.39 -2.05
C GLY A 70 -9.41 -2.86 -2.08
N ASP A 71 -10.50 -2.33 -1.53
CA ASP A 71 -10.79 -0.88 -1.46
C ASP A 71 -10.59 -0.16 -2.79
N LEU A 72 -11.20 -0.71 -3.84
CA LEU A 72 -11.16 -0.10 -5.17
C LEU A 72 -12.16 1.04 -5.29
N PHE A 73 -13.24 0.99 -4.50
CA PHE A 73 -14.33 1.94 -4.58
C PHE A 73 -14.24 3.03 -3.51
N HIS A 74 -15.09 4.04 -3.71
CA HIS A 74 -15.30 5.20 -2.84
C HIS A 74 -14.09 6.13 -2.74
N PRO A 75 -14.19 7.38 -3.23
CA PRO A 75 -13.17 8.38 -2.98
C PRO A 75 -13.12 8.74 -1.49
N GLU A 76 -11.96 9.16 -1.01
CA GLU A 76 -11.75 9.50 0.40
C GLU A 76 -11.41 10.97 0.65
N ALA A 77 -11.22 11.76 -0.41
CA ALA A 77 -11.04 13.20 -0.34
C ALA A 77 -12.27 13.88 0.28
N ASP A 78 -12.04 14.98 1.00
CA ASP A 78 -13.05 15.64 1.84
C ASP A 78 -14.33 16.01 1.10
N ASP A 79 -14.15 16.62 -0.07
CA ASP A 79 -15.16 17.18 -0.95
C ASP A 79 -15.73 16.17 -1.95
N GLU A 80 -15.05 15.04 -2.14
CA GLU A 80 -15.45 14.00 -3.08
C GLU A 80 -16.08 12.78 -2.41
N ALA A 81 -16.06 12.66 -1.07
CA ALA A 81 -16.53 11.46 -0.37
C ALA A 81 -17.98 11.03 -0.70
N GLY A 82 -18.82 11.91 -1.22
CA GLY A 82 -20.17 11.58 -1.69
C GLY A 82 -20.26 11.12 -3.15
N ASP A 83 -19.17 11.18 -3.93
CA ASP A 83 -19.16 10.88 -5.36
C ASP A 83 -19.21 9.37 -5.66
N MET A 84 -20.25 8.97 -6.38
CA MET A 84 -20.47 7.60 -6.82
C MET A 84 -20.15 7.38 -8.30
N ASP A 85 -19.97 8.44 -9.08
CA ASP A 85 -19.64 8.33 -10.51
C ASP A 85 -18.23 7.75 -10.68
N SER A 86 -17.27 8.19 -9.87
CA SER A 86 -15.92 7.60 -9.83
C SER A 86 -15.92 6.14 -9.37
N SER A 87 -16.78 5.79 -8.40
CA SER A 87 -16.95 4.40 -7.94
C SER A 87 -17.52 3.51 -9.06
N LEU A 88 -18.56 3.98 -9.76
CA LEU A 88 -19.14 3.29 -10.92
C LEU A 88 -18.14 3.18 -12.09
N ALA A 89 -17.37 4.23 -12.35
CA ALA A 89 -16.31 4.22 -13.36
C ALA A 89 -15.25 3.16 -13.04
N THR A 90 -14.87 3.05 -11.76
CA THR A 90 -13.93 2.03 -11.28
C THR A 90 -14.49 0.62 -11.47
N LEU A 91 -15.76 0.38 -11.13
CA LEU A 91 -16.41 -0.92 -11.37
C LEU A 91 -16.41 -1.27 -12.86
N LYS A 92 -16.74 -0.30 -13.73
CA LYS A 92 -16.76 -0.48 -15.19
C LYS A 92 -15.34 -0.77 -15.72
N ALA A 93 -14.30 -0.12 -15.19
CA ALA A 93 -12.91 -0.38 -15.56
C ALA A 93 -12.45 -1.79 -15.16
N VAL A 94 -12.68 -2.18 -13.90
CA VAL A 94 -12.37 -3.51 -13.38
C VAL A 94 -13.12 -4.60 -14.17
N ALA A 95 -14.40 -4.39 -14.46
CA ALA A 95 -15.21 -5.34 -15.23
C ALA A 95 -14.68 -5.54 -16.66
N ARG A 96 -14.22 -4.46 -17.32
CA ARG A 96 -13.57 -4.54 -18.63
C ARG A 96 -12.28 -5.35 -18.56
N LEU A 97 -11.42 -5.08 -17.59
CA LEU A 97 -10.16 -5.81 -17.44
C LEU A 97 -10.36 -7.27 -17.08
N LYS A 98 -11.30 -7.59 -16.19
CA LYS A 98 -11.61 -8.99 -15.85
C LYS A 98 -12.17 -9.72 -17.06
N THR A 99 -12.95 -9.05 -17.90
CA THR A 99 -13.46 -9.62 -19.16
C THR A 99 -12.33 -9.89 -20.15
N ALA A 100 -11.34 -8.99 -20.24
CA ALA A 100 -10.18 -9.17 -21.11
C ALA A 100 -9.21 -10.26 -20.60
N TYR A 101 -9.02 -10.35 -19.27
CA TYR A 101 -8.03 -11.21 -18.63
C TYR A 101 -8.67 -12.11 -17.56
N PRO A 102 -9.61 -13.00 -17.91
CA PRO A 102 -10.39 -13.77 -16.94
C PRO A 102 -9.53 -14.63 -16.00
N ARG A 103 -8.39 -15.12 -16.47
CA ARG A 103 -7.43 -15.94 -15.68
C ARG A 103 -6.23 -15.14 -15.16
N GLY A 104 -6.08 -13.91 -15.62
CA GLY A 104 -4.94 -13.04 -15.31
C GLY A 104 -5.27 -11.93 -14.32
N LEU A 105 -6.55 -11.64 -14.05
CA LEU A 105 -6.96 -10.59 -13.12
C LEU A 105 -7.76 -11.14 -11.94
N TYR A 106 -7.40 -10.74 -10.72
CA TYR A 106 -8.15 -11.04 -9.50
C TYR A 106 -8.36 -9.77 -8.67
N VAL A 107 -9.48 -9.72 -7.96
CA VAL A 107 -9.82 -8.60 -7.06
C VAL A 107 -10.19 -9.22 -5.72
N LEU A 108 -9.36 -8.99 -4.71
CA LEU A 108 -9.72 -9.32 -3.34
C LEU A 108 -10.75 -8.29 -2.84
N LEU A 109 -11.58 -8.69 -1.88
CA LEU A 109 -12.49 -7.75 -1.22
C LEU A 109 -11.78 -7.01 -0.11
N GLY A 110 -11.97 -5.69 -0.07
CA GLY A 110 -11.74 -4.85 1.08
C GLY A 110 -13.05 -4.39 1.72
N ASN A 111 -12.95 -3.52 2.74
CA ASN A 111 -14.13 -3.07 3.46
C ASN A 111 -14.99 -2.08 2.67
N HIS A 112 -14.43 -1.37 1.68
CA HIS A 112 -15.16 -0.45 0.81
C HIS A 112 -15.89 -1.15 -0.33
N GLU A 113 -15.72 -2.46 -0.52
CA GLU A 113 -16.54 -3.24 -1.44
C GLU A 113 -17.96 -3.51 -0.89
N PHE A 114 -18.15 -3.50 0.43
CA PHE A 114 -19.43 -3.81 1.07
C PHE A 114 -20.35 -2.59 1.13
N THR A 115 -21.57 -2.73 0.61
CA THR A 115 -22.52 -1.62 0.53
C THR A 115 -23.33 -1.44 1.81
N ARG A 116 -23.37 -2.46 2.68
CA ARG A 116 -24.13 -2.44 3.94
C ARG A 116 -23.27 -2.23 5.18
N SER A 117 -22.14 -1.53 5.03
CA SER A 117 -21.21 -1.29 6.13
C SER A 117 -21.80 -0.46 7.28
N GLN A 118 -22.87 0.32 7.02
CA GLN A 118 -23.49 1.28 7.97
C GLN A 118 -22.50 2.29 8.57
N SER A 119 -21.33 2.42 7.95
CA SER A 119 -20.29 3.34 8.38
C SER A 119 -20.42 4.65 7.64
N THR A 120 -20.08 5.75 8.32
CA THR A 120 -19.97 7.06 7.70
C THR A 120 -18.51 7.42 7.51
N LYS A 121 -18.19 7.98 6.35
CA LYS A 121 -16.94 8.68 6.09
C LYS A 121 -17.29 10.13 5.86
N ARG A 122 -16.84 11.03 6.75
CA ARG A 122 -17.08 12.48 6.65
C ARG A 122 -18.57 12.85 6.53
N GLY A 123 -19.46 12.07 7.14
CA GLY A 123 -20.90 12.27 7.08
C GLY A 123 -21.62 11.56 5.92
N TYR A 124 -20.90 10.94 4.99
CA TYR A 124 -21.48 10.17 3.88
C TYR A 124 -21.54 8.69 4.22
N PHE A 125 -22.72 8.08 4.04
CA PHE A 125 -22.91 6.63 4.04
C PHE A 125 -22.55 6.08 2.65
N GLN A 126 -21.26 5.99 2.35
CA GLN A 126 -20.76 5.69 1.00
C GLN A 126 -21.31 4.38 0.45
N GLY A 127 -21.43 3.34 1.28
CA GLY A 127 -22.03 2.06 0.89
C GLY A 127 -23.50 2.21 0.46
N ASP A 128 -24.30 2.99 1.19
CA ASP A 128 -25.71 3.23 0.84
C ASP A 128 -25.85 4.06 -0.44
N LEU A 129 -24.98 5.07 -0.62
CA LEU A 129 -24.96 5.88 -1.83
C LEU A 129 -24.59 5.03 -3.04
N PHE A 130 -23.59 4.16 -2.90
CA PHE A 130 -23.15 3.32 -3.99
C PHE A 130 -24.19 2.28 -4.37
N ARG A 131 -24.83 1.65 -3.39
CA ARG A 131 -25.96 0.73 -3.64
C ARG A 131 -27.06 1.40 -4.45
N ARG A 132 -27.46 2.63 -4.10
CA ARG A 132 -28.45 3.38 -4.89
C ARG A 132 -27.96 3.69 -6.31
N ALA A 133 -26.68 4.01 -6.47
CA ALA A 133 -26.07 4.24 -7.77
C ALA A 133 -26.07 2.96 -8.64
N LEU A 134 -25.76 1.80 -8.03
CA LEU A 134 -25.85 0.49 -8.67
C LEU A 134 -27.29 0.14 -9.08
N GLU A 135 -28.26 0.35 -8.19
CA GLU A 135 -29.70 0.15 -8.46
C GLU A 135 -30.16 1.02 -9.64
N THR A 136 -29.72 2.29 -9.68
CA THR A 136 -30.06 3.24 -10.76
C THR A 136 -29.48 2.79 -12.11
N GLU A 137 -28.26 2.25 -12.12
CA GLU A 137 -27.60 1.73 -13.33
C GLU A 137 -28.03 0.29 -13.69
N GLY A 138 -28.86 -0.36 -12.87
CA GLY A 138 -29.24 -1.77 -13.04
C GLY A 138 -28.06 -2.74 -12.91
N LEU A 139 -27.12 -2.44 -12.00
CA LEU A 139 -25.88 -3.20 -11.77
C LEU A 139 -25.84 -3.87 -10.40
N ASP A 140 -26.86 -3.71 -9.57
CA ASP A 140 -26.98 -4.26 -8.22
C ASP A 140 -26.85 -5.80 -8.20
N GLU A 141 -27.64 -6.52 -9.01
CA GLU A 141 -27.56 -8.00 -9.06
C GLU A 141 -26.18 -8.50 -9.53
N VAL A 142 -25.56 -7.79 -10.47
CA VAL A 142 -24.21 -8.10 -10.94
C VAL A 142 -23.21 -7.88 -9.81
N TYR A 143 -23.32 -6.77 -9.10
CA TYR A 143 -22.41 -6.42 -8.03
C TYR A 143 -22.51 -7.41 -6.86
N ASP A 144 -23.72 -7.85 -6.52
CA ASP A 144 -23.95 -8.91 -5.54
C ASP A 144 -23.28 -10.23 -5.94
N GLU A 145 -23.35 -10.60 -7.22
CA GLU A 145 -22.65 -11.78 -7.73
C GLU A 145 -21.13 -11.60 -7.71
N PHE A 146 -20.65 -10.40 -8.02
CA PHE A 146 -19.24 -10.05 -7.90
C PHE A 146 -18.75 -10.25 -6.46
N LEU A 147 -19.40 -9.64 -5.46
CA LEU A 147 -19.07 -9.84 -4.05
C LEU A 147 -19.06 -11.33 -3.68
N ARG A 148 -20.13 -12.05 -4.02
CA ARG A 148 -20.26 -13.46 -3.66
C ARG A 148 -19.19 -14.35 -4.29
N ARG A 149 -18.62 -13.98 -5.44
CA ARG A 149 -17.56 -14.74 -6.13
C ARG A 149 -16.16 -14.26 -5.84
N SER A 150 -15.98 -13.08 -5.25
CA SER A 150 -14.64 -12.54 -5.08
C SER A 150 -13.82 -13.34 -4.06
N PRO A 151 -12.52 -13.50 -4.33
CA PRO A 151 -11.58 -14.02 -3.35
C PRO A 151 -11.33 -13.03 -2.21
N LEU A 152 -10.73 -13.52 -1.13
CA LEU A 152 -10.31 -12.73 0.04
C LEU A 152 -8.79 -12.78 0.25
N VAL A 153 -8.13 -13.82 -0.26
CA VAL A 153 -6.71 -14.09 -0.03
C VAL A 153 -6.02 -14.47 -1.33
N MET A 154 -4.78 -14.01 -1.50
CA MET A 154 -3.85 -14.48 -2.52
C MET A 154 -2.69 -15.21 -1.85
N LEU A 155 -2.33 -16.39 -2.32
CA LEU A 155 -1.18 -17.16 -1.85
C LEU A 155 -0.08 -17.19 -2.90
N HIS A 156 1.13 -16.87 -2.49
CA HIS A 156 2.35 -17.00 -3.27
C HIS A 156 3.46 -17.58 -2.37
N ARG A 157 4.49 -18.22 -2.95
CA ARG A 157 5.53 -18.92 -2.18
C ARG A 157 6.28 -18.05 -1.17
N ARG A 158 6.35 -16.74 -1.44
CA ARG A 158 7.06 -15.74 -0.64
C ARG A 158 6.14 -14.68 -0.02
N TRP A 159 4.86 -14.66 -0.42
CA TRP A 159 3.93 -13.61 -0.04
C TRP A 159 2.51 -14.14 0.14
N VAL A 160 1.79 -13.61 1.11
CA VAL A 160 0.35 -13.78 1.28
C VAL A 160 -0.30 -12.41 1.18
N GLY A 161 -1.29 -12.25 0.30
CA GLY A 161 -1.99 -10.99 0.09
C GLY A 161 -3.39 -11.06 0.67
N VAL A 162 -3.77 -10.07 1.48
CA VAL A 162 -5.13 -9.86 2.01
C VAL A 162 -5.42 -8.36 1.99
N HIS A 163 -6.67 -7.93 2.14
CA HIS A 163 -6.94 -6.49 2.22
C HIS A 163 -6.41 -5.88 3.52
N ALA A 164 -6.80 -6.45 4.66
CA ALA A 164 -6.62 -5.80 5.96
C ALA A 164 -5.69 -6.57 6.93
N GLY A 165 -6.05 -7.80 7.28
CA GLY A 165 -5.33 -8.58 8.30
C GLY A 165 -5.52 -10.09 8.17
N PRO A 166 -4.79 -10.89 8.97
CA PRO A 166 -4.90 -12.35 8.95
C PRO A 166 -6.29 -12.81 9.41
N ALA A 167 -6.77 -13.93 8.84
CA ALA A 167 -7.96 -14.61 9.36
C ALA A 167 -7.57 -15.45 10.58
N VAL A 168 -7.77 -14.91 11.77
CA VAL A 168 -7.43 -15.53 13.06
C VAL A 168 -8.49 -16.55 13.46
N SER A 169 -9.73 -16.35 13.01
CA SER A 169 -10.85 -17.21 13.40
C SER A 169 -10.91 -18.55 12.65
N VAL A 170 -10.07 -18.76 11.62
CA VAL A 170 -10.06 -20.01 10.83
C VAL A 170 -8.97 -20.96 11.30
N ALA A 171 -9.27 -22.26 11.31
CA ALA A 171 -8.34 -23.28 11.78
C ALA A 171 -7.56 -23.98 10.65
N SER A 172 -7.96 -23.79 9.39
CA SER A 172 -7.33 -24.46 8.25
C SER A 172 -7.47 -23.69 6.94
N LEU A 173 -6.62 -24.04 5.97
CA LEU A 173 -6.72 -23.50 4.61
C LEU A 173 -8.03 -23.89 3.91
N ASP A 174 -8.57 -25.08 4.18
CA ASP A 174 -9.85 -25.51 3.59
C ASP A 174 -11.03 -24.70 4.15
N GLU A 175 -11.01 -24.40 5.44
CA GLU A 175 -11.99 -23.49 6.04
C GLU A 175 -11.91 -22.09 5.41
N LEU A 176 -10.69 -21.55 5.26
CA LEU A 176 -10.45 -20.27 4.62
C LEU A 176 -11.04 -20.20 3.20
N LYS A 177 -10.89 -21.26 2.39
CA LYS A 177 -11.45 -21.34 1.04
C LYS A 177 -12.98 -21.28 1.00
N THR A 178 -13.64 -21.65 2.10
CA THR A 178 -15.10 -21.75 2.19
C THR A 178 -15.77 -20.61 2.97
N VAL A 179 -15.00 -19.61 3.41
CA VAL A 179 -15.53 -18.44 4.13
C VAL A 179 -16.72 -17.84 3.37
N GLU A 180 -17.84 -17.69 4.07
CA GLU A 180 -19.05 -17.10 3.52
C GLU A 180 -18.85 -15.60 3.30
N VAL A 181 -19.23 -15.11 2.12
CA VAL A 181 -19.23 -13.67 1.81
C VAL A 181 -20.67 -13.20 1.76
N VAL A 182 -21.01 -12.31 2.69
CA VAL A 182 -22.33 -11.71 2.85
C VAL A 182 -22.18 -10.20 3.03
N ASP A 183 -22.97 -9.42 2.29
CA ASP A 183 -23.03 -7.96 2.44
C ASP A 183 -24.05 -7.62 3.54
N VAL A 184 -23.55 -7.58 4.78
CA VAL A 184 -24.31 -7.29 6.01
C VAL A 184 -23.50 -6.32 6.87
N PRO A 185 -24.08 -5.68 7.90
CA PRO A 185 -23.32 -4.83 8.81
C PRO A 185 -22.11 -5.56 9.43
N PRO A 186 -20.96 -4.91 9.65
CA PRO A 186 -19.74 -5.57 10.14
C PRO A 186 -19.89 -6.39 11.43
N PRO A 187 -20.76 -6.04 12.40
CA PRO A 187 -21.00 -6.91 13.56
C PRO A 187 -21.63 -8.27 13.23
N GLU A 188 -22.38 -8.35 12.12
CA GLU A 188 -23.08 -9.56 11.65
C GLU A 188 -22.25 -10.37 10.64
N MET A 189 -21.18 -9.79 10.10
CA MET A 189 -20.28 -10.48 9.18
C MET A 189 -19.57 -11.66 9.87
N PRO A 190 -19.32 -12.77 9.14
CA PRO A 190 -18.44 -13.83 9.61
C PRO A 190 -17.09 -13.28 10.10
N ALA A 191 -16.57 -13.85 11.19
CA ALA A 191 -15.36 -13.33 11.84
C ALA A 191 -14.17 -13.24 10.86
N ALA A 192 -13.90 -14.33 10.12
CA ALA A 192 -12.85 -14.37 9.11
C ALA A 192 -13.03 -13.28 8.03
N LEU A 193 -14.25 -13.05 7.55
CA LEU A 193 -14.53 -12.01 6.56
C LEU A 193 -14.19 -10.63 7.12
N ARG A 194 -14.63 -10.35 8.35
CA ARG A 194 -14.34 -9.09 9.03
C ARG A 194 -12.84 -8.92 9.30
N GLU A 195 -12.16 -9.99 9.69
CA GLU A 195 -10.72 -9.97 9.96
C GLU A 195 -9.91 -9.62 8.71
N LEU A 196 -10.20 -10.30 7.60
CA LEU A 196 -9.54 -10.11 6.31
C LEU A 196 -9.78 -8.74 5.70
N THR A 197 -10.85 -8.02 6.10
CA THR A 197 -11.26 -6.77 5.45
C THR A 197 -11.31 -5.52 6.35
N PHE A 198 -11.36 -5.64 7.68
CA PHE A 198 -11.50 -4.46 8.57
C PHE A 198 -10.39 -4.28 9.61
N THR A 199 -9.59 -5.31 9.92
CA THR A 199 -8.64 -5.25 11.03
C THR A 199 -7.36 -4.51 10.68
N ARG A 200 -6.63 -4.02 11.68
CA ARG A 200 -5.36 -3.29 11.51
C ARG A 200 -4.31 -3.83 12.48
N HIS A 201 -3.03 -3.65 12.18
CA HIS A 201 -2.00 -4.03 13.13
C HIS A 201 -2.17 -3.26 14.46
N VAL A 202 -1.84 -3.88 15.60
CA VAL A 202 -1.96 -3.30 16.96
C VAL A 202 -1.25 -1.96 17.12
N ASP A 203 -0.17 -1.73 16.38
CA ASP A 203 0.55 -0.45 16.39
C ASP A 203 -0.29 0.72 15.87
N TRP A 204 -1.38 0.44 15.14
CA TRP A 204 -2.20 1.43 14.43
C TRP A 204 -3.68 1.42 14.83
N SER A 205 -4.12 0.40 15.56
CA SER A 205 -5.47 0.35 16.12
C SER A 205 -5.38 0.08 17.61
N PRO A 206 -5.73 1.06 18.47
CA PRO A 206 -5.83 0.83 19.91
C PRO A 206 -7.06 -0.01 20.27
N ASN A 207 -7.92 -0.36 19.31
CA ASN A 207 -9.10 -1.19 19.55
C ASN A 207 -8.73 -2.68 19.44
N PRO A 208 -8.70 -3.43 20.56
CA PRO A 208 -8.32 -4.85 20.57
C PRO A 208 -9.28 -5.75 19.77
N THR A 209 -10.51 -5.29 19.54
CA THR A 209 -11.51 -6.06 18.75
C THR A 209 -11.35 -5.89 17.24
N LYS A 210 -10.45 -5.00 16.81
CA LYS A 210 -10.17 -4.70 15.40
C LYS A 210 -8.68 -4.75 15.09
N SER A 211 -7.90 -5.43 15.94
CA SER A 211 -6.46 -5.47 15.81
C SER A 211 -5.89 -6.88 15.74
N TYR A 212 -4.73 -7.01 15.12
CA TYR A 212 -3.88 -8.21 15.13
C TYR A 212 -2.41 -7.80 15.37
N GLY A 213 -1.60 -8.70 15.90
CA GLY A 213 -0.16 -8.51 16.09
C GLY A 213 0.68 -9.44 15.23
N ASP A 214 2.00 -9.34 15.39
CA ASP A 214 2.99 -10.15 14.65
C ASP A 214 2.78 -11.67 14.81
N TYR A 215 2.37 -12.13 15.99
CA TYR A 215 2.12 -13.55 16.24
C TYR A 215 0.96 -14.09 15.39
N GLU A 216 -0.14 -13.35 15.27
CA GLU A 216 -1.25 -13.76 14.41
C GLU A 216 -0.88 -13.74 12.93
N VAL A 217 0.03 -12.83 12.52
CA VAL A 217 0.60 -12.85 11.16
C VAL A 217 1.39 -14.14 10.93
N GLU A 218 2.30 -14.50 11.83
CA GLU A 218 3.10 -15.73 11.69
C GLU A 218 2.23 -17.00 11.65
N ASP A 219 1.22 -17.09 12.53
CA ASP A 219 0.31 -18.24 12.56
C ASP A 219 -0.54 -18.32 11.29
N PHE A 220 -0.96 -17.19 10.73
CA PHE A 220 -1.67 -17.17 9.46
C PHE A 220 -0.78 -17.60 8.28
N LEU A 221 0.50 -17.21 8.28
CA LEU A 221 1.47 -17.68 7.27
C LEU A 221 1.70 -19.20 7.36
N LYS A 222 1.74 -19.77 8.56
CA LYS A 222 1.78 -21.24 8.77
C LYS A 222 0.50 -21.90 8.26
N LEU A 223 -0.67 -21.35 8.55
CA LEU A 223 -1.96 -21.83 8.04
C LEU A 223 -2.00 -21.82 6.50
N CYS A 224 -1.43 -20.79 5.88
CA CYS A 224 -1.24 -20.65 4.43
C CYS A 224 -0.14 -21.57 3.86
N GLN A 225 0.53 -22.36 4.70
CA GLN A 225 1.60 -23.30 4.35
C GLN A 225 2.83 -22.61 3.71
N VAL A 226 3.10 -21.38 4.13
CA VAL A 226 4.22 -20.55 3.68
C VAL A 226 4.81 -19.77 4.87
N PRO A 227 5.33 -20.45 5.91
CA PRO A 227 5.71 -19.82 7.18
C PRO A 227 6.81 -18.76 7.04
N ASP A 228 7.67 -18.86 6.02
CA ASP A 228 8.77 -17.92 5.76
C ASP A 228 8.37 -16.75 4.85
N ALA A 229 7.10 -16.67 4.46
CA ALA A 229 6.59 -15.59 3.61
C ALA A 229 6.42 -14.27 4.37
N ARG A 230 6.02 -13.24 3.63
CA ARG A 230 5.53 -11.97 4.18
C ARG A 230 4.04 -11.82 3.92
N LEU A 231 3.32 -11.19 4.83
CA LEU A 231 1.97 -10.70 4.62
C LEU A 231 2.04 -9.33 3.93
N VAL A 232 1.25 -9.14 2.88
CA VAL A 232 1.03 -7.85 2.23
C VAL A 232 -0.44 -7.45 2.32
N THR A 233 -0.68 -6.21 2.74
CA THR A 233 -2.02 -5.65 2.96
C THR A 233 -2.19 -4.30 2.29
N GLY A 234 -3.44 -3.90 2.13
CA GLY A 234 -3.88 -2.53 1.89
C GLY A 234 -4.34 -1.87 3.19
N HIS A 235 -5.49 -1.19 3.15
CA HIS A 235 -6.35 -0.70 4.24
C HIS A 235 -5.76 0.33 5.22
N THR A 236 -4.46 0.23 5.53
CA THR A 236 -3.75 1.01 6.55
C THR A 236 -2.64 1.84 5.95
N PRO A 237 -2.95 2.77 5.02
CA PRO A 237 -1.97 3.75 4.63
C PRO A 237 -1.55 4.53 5.88
N LEU A 238 -0.25 4.50 6.19
CA LEU A 238 0.27 5.26 7.33
C LEU A 238 0.22 6.75 7.04
N ASP A 239 0.47 7.10 5.77
CA ASP A 239 0.42 8.48 5.32
C ASP A 239 0.24 8.58 3.80
N ARG A 240 -0.90 9.13 3.40
CA ARG A 240 -1.35 9.15 2.00
C ARG A 240 -0.65 10.21 1.16
N GLU A 241 0.03 11.17 1.78
CA GLU A 241 0.74 12.22 1.06
C GLU A 241 2.15 11.81 0.65
N THR A 242 2.64 10.71 1.23
CA THR A 242 4.07 10.60 1.46
C THR A 242 4.74 9.32 0.99
N ASP A 243 4.04 8.21 1.12
CA ASP A 243 4.50 6.95 0.57
C ASP A 243 3.32 6.15 0.02
N TRP A 244 3.67 5.09 -0.69
CA TRP A 244 2.73 4.11 -1.19
C TRP A 244 3.00 2.73 -0.55
N THR A 245 4.07 2.58 0.24
CA THR A 245 4.40 1.32 0.92
C THR A 245 5.06 1.52 2.28
N TRP A 246 4.75 0.63 3.23
CA TRP A 246 5.30 0.63 4.58
C TRP A 246 5.64 -0.77 5.04
N GLN A 247 6.81 -0.96 5.65
CA GLN A 247 7.18 -2.22 6.30
C GLN A 247 6.87 -2.12 7.79
N ILE A 248 6.11 -3.08 8.29
CA ILE A 248 5.66 -3.15 9.68
C ILE A 248 6.13 -4.48 10.26
N GLY A 249 6.80 -4.45 11.40
CA GLY A 249 7.38 -5.65 12.00
C GLY A 249 8.30 -6.42 11.04
N ALA A 250 8.48 -7.71 11.32
CA ALA A 250 9.32 -8.57 10.50
C ALA A 250 8.61 -9.05 9.22
N HIS A 251 7.31 -9.32 9.29
CA HIS A 251 6.56 -10.06 8.27
C HIS A 251 5.46 -9.26 7.57
N LEU A 252 5.16 -8.02 7.96
CA LEU A 252 4.06 -7.25 7.37
C LEU A 252 4.56 -6.15 6.43
N THR A 253 3.87 -5.98 5.31
CA THR A 253 4.06 -4.87 4.37
C THR A 253 2.71 -4.32 3.97
N VAL A 254 2.53 -3.01 4.06
CA VAL A 254 1.35 -2.33 3.54
C VAL A 254 1.69 -1.71 2.19
N ILE A 255 0.79 -1.79 1.22
CA ILE A 255 0.85 -1.06 -0.05
C ILE A 255 -0.46 -0.30 -0.29
N PHE A 256 -0.39 0.88 -0.89
CA PHE A 256 -1.53 1.76 -1.12
C PHE A 256 -1.35 2.51 -2.43
N ALA A 257 -2.37 2.48 -3.29
CA ALA A 257 -2.27 3.03 -4.65
C ALA A 257 -3.20 4.22 -4.89
N ALA A 258 -3.86 4.74 -3.85
CA ALA A 258 -4.75 5.91 -3.91
C ALA A 258 -4.09 7.20 -3.38
N GLY A 259 -2.88 7.12 -2.81
CA GLY A 259 -2.18 8.27 -2.23
C GLY A 259 -1.57 9.20 -3.28
N ARG A 260 -0.76 10.15 -2.85
CA ARG A 260 -0.01 11.01 -3.77
C ARG A 260 1.07 10.24 -4.53
N GLU A 261 1.68 9.26 -3.87
CA GLU A 261 2.60 8.30 -4.49
C GLU A 261 1.83 7.13 -5.11
N LEU A 262 2.33 6.59 -6.22
CA LEU A 262 1.77 5.43 -6.89
C LEU A 262 2.84 4.34 -7.02
N GLY A 263 2.48 3.11 -6.67
CA GLY A 263 3.33 1.95 -6.87
C GLY A 263 2.57 0.64 -6.75
N TYR A 264 3.30 -0.45 -6.97
CA TYR A 264 2.80 -1.82 -6.88
C TYR A 264 3.91 -2.78 -6.45
N LEU A 265 3.55 -3.95 -5.92
CA LEU A 265 4.48 -5.03 -5.61
C LEU A 265 4.53 -6.01 -6.78
N ARG A 266 5.71 -6.21 -7.37
CA ARG A 266 5.98 -7.22 -8.39
C ARG A 266 6.67 -8.43 -7.77
N LEU A 267 6.05 -9.59 -7.89
CA LEU A 267 6.60 -10.88 -7.52
C LEU A 267 7.01 -11.59 -8.81
N GLY A 268 8.27 -12.01 -8.92
CA GLY A 268 8.72 -12.68 -10.14
C GLY A 268 9.87 -13.66 -9.92
N PRO A 269 10.22 -14.43 -10.96
CA PRO A 269 11.34 -15.38 -10.89
C PRO A 269 12.66 -14.69 -10.56
N ASP A 270 12.84 -13.44 -11.00
CA ASP A 270 14.04 -12.63 -10.77
C ASP A 270 14.07 -11.92 -9.39
N GLY A 271 13.09 -12.22 -8.53
CA GLY A 271 12.94 -11.63 -7.20
C GLY A 271 11.69 -10.75 -7.06
N ASP A 272 11.44 -10.35 -5.82
CA ASP A 272 10.33 -9.47 -5.46
C ASP A 272 10.79 -8.02 -5.45
N GLN A 273 9.96 -7.11 -5.97
CA GLN A 273 10.27 -5.69 -6.08
C GLN A 273 9.06 -4.85 -5.71
N LEU A 274 9.25 -3.93 -4.77
CA LEU A 274 8.35 -2.79 -4.57
C LEU A 274 8.67 -1.76 -5.65
N VAL A 275 7.77 -1.62 -6.63
CA VAL A 275 7.96 -0.76 -7.79
C VAL A 275 7.15 0.52 -7.61
N ARG A 276 7.87 1.64 -7.51
CA ARG A 276 7.26 2.98 -7.60
C ARG A 276 7.04 3.34 -9.07
N VAL A 277 5.86 3.85 -9.37
CA VAL A 277 5.46 4.34 -10.70
C VAL A 277 5.74 5.84 -10.81
N GLY A 278 5.46 6.60 -9.76
CA GLY A 278 5.69 8.04 -9.72
C GLY A 278 4.86 8.74 -8.64
N ARG A 279 4.80 10.07 -8.72
CA ARG A 279 4.09 10.93 -7.78
C ARG A 279 3.14 11.87 -8.50
N TYR A 280 1.92 12.01 -8.00
CA TYR A 280 0.96 12.99 -8.49
C TYR A 280 1.28 14.40 -7.97
N GLN A 281 1.27 15.37 -8.89
CA GLN A 281 1.27 16.80 -8.62
C GLN A 281 -0.03 17.38 -9.20
N GLY A 282 -1.05 17.52 -8.35
CA GLY A 282 -2.42 17.69 -8.81
C GLY A 282 -2.86 16.46 -9.63
N ALA A 283 -3.41 16.69 -10.82
CA ALA A 283 -3.85 15.61 -11.72
C ALA A 283 -2.73 15.00 -12.58
N THR A 284 -1.50 15.53 -12.52
CA THR A 284 -0.40 15.07 -13.37
C THR A 284 0.50 14.10 -12.63
N LEU A 285 0.74 12.92 -13.22
CA LEU A 285 1.75 12.01 -12.72
C LEU A 285 3.14 12.45 -13.19
N VAL A 286 4.01 12.77 -12.24
CA VAL A 286 5.44 12.86 -12.47
C VAL A 286 6.00 11.45 -12.30
N ALA A 287 6.29 10.81 -13.45
CA ALA A 287 6.83 9.46 -13.47
C ALA A 287 8.15 9.42 -12.66
N ASP A 288 8.32 8.34 -11.90
CA ASP A 288 9.62 8.07 -11.31
C ASP A 288 10.61 7.88 -12.46
N ARG A 289 11.65 8.69 -12.52
CA ARG A 289 12.71 8.54 -13.53
C ARG A 289 13.58 7.30 -13.27
N GLY A 290 13.21 6.49 -12.27
CA GLY A 290 13.95 5.30 -11.90
C GLY A 290 15.37 5.70 -11.53
N GLY A 291 15.49 6.78 -10.74
CA GLY A 291 16.75 7.42 -10.42
C GLY A 291 17.80 6.35 -10.13
N GLY A 292 18.74 6.18 -11.07
CA GLY A 292 19.83 5.25 -10.90
C GLY A 292 20.46 5.50 -9.54
N ARG A 293 20.83 4.45 -8.83
CA ARG A 293 21.44 4.59 -7.50
C ARG A 293 22.72 5.40 -7.65
N VAL A 294 22.69 6.69 -7.32
CA VAL A 294 23.86 7.56 -7.39
C VAL A 294 24.50 7.59 -6.02
N ALA A 295 25.78 7.21 -5.97
CA ALA A 295 26.60 7.50 -4.81
C ALA A 295 26.72 9.02 -4.70
N PRO A 296 26.45 9.62 -3.54
CA PRO A 296 26.48 11.06 -3.39
C PRO A 296 27.88 11.57 -3.67
N ALA A 297 27.94 12.43 -4.66
CA ALA A 297 29.04 13.36 -4.86
C ALA A 297 28.55 14.73 -4.38
N ALA A 298 29.47 15.58 -3.92
CA ALA A 298 29.16 16.98 -3.69
C ALA A 298 28.53 17.57 -4.96
N GLY A 299 27.41 18.27 -4.81
CA GLY A 299 26.66 18.80 -5.94
C GLY A 299 25.13 18.60 -5.85
N PRO A 300 24.41 19.18 -6.83
CA PRO A 300 22.96 19.29 -6.81
C PRO A 300 22.27 17.93 -6.88
N LEU A 301 21.19 17.81 -6.12
CA LEU A 301 20.28 16.69 -6.15
C LEU A 301 19.17 16.99 -7.16
N GLU A 302 18.96 16.04 -8.05
CA GLU A 302 17.83 16.05 -8.96
C GLU A 302 16.56 15.67 -8.19
N PRO A 303 15.44 16.39 -8.40
CA PRO A 303 14.16 16.00 -7.84
C PRO A 303 13.77 14.58 -8.23
N ASP A 304 13.16 13.87 -7.29
CA ASP A 304 12.69 12.49 -7.39
C ASP A 304 13.79 11.43 -7.65
N VAL A 305 15.07 11.80 -7.59
CA VAL A 305 16.21 10.86 -7.63
C VAL A 305 16.60 10.43 -6.22
N VAL A 306 16.83 9.12 -6.04
CA VAL A 306 17.26 8.54 -4.75
C VAL A 306 18.78 8.43 -4.70
N TYR A 307 19.38 9.13 -3.74
CA TYR A 307 20.82 9.13 -3.47
C TYR A 307 21.13 8.30 -2.23
N ARG A 308 22.17 7.47 -2.29
CA ARG A 308 22.52 6.52 -1.20
C ARG A 308 23.89 6.78 -0.62
N PHE A 309 23.98 7.01 0.68
CA PHE A 309 25.26 7.16 1.38
C PHE A 309 25.39 6.23 2.56
N ASP A 310 26.62 5.85 2.81
CA ASP A 310 27.05 5.32 4.09
C ASP A 310 27.48 6.49 4.99
N TYR A 311 27.15 6.41 6.27
CA TYR A 311 27.51 7.41 7.25
C TYR A 311 28.87 7.10 7.85
N ASP A 312 29.89 7.79 7.34
CA ASP A 312 31.23 7.78 7.95
C ASP A 312 31.48 9.05 8.78
N GLN A 313 30.92 10.17 8.34
CA GLN A 313 31.08 11.51 8.89
C GLN A 313 29.76 12.29 8.80
N PRO A 314 29.61 13.45 9.47
CA PRO A 314 28.46 14.32 9.26
C PRO A 314 28.20 14.59 7.79
N VAL A 315 26.96 14.42 7.36
CA VAL A 315 26.53 14.65 5.97
C VAL A 315 25.75 15.93 5.94
N HIS A 316 26.16 16.86 5.07
CA HIS A 316 25.57 18.18 4.95
C HIS A 316 24.67 18.24 3.73
N LEU A 317 23.45 18.74 3.94
CA LEU A 317 22.52 19.06 2.87
C LEU A 317 22.37 20.58 2.83
N GLU A 318 22.83 21.17 1.73
CA GLU A 318 22.65 22.59 1.46
C GLU A 318 21.38 22.80 0.65
N GLY A 319 20.61 23.81 1.05
CA GLY A 319 19.38 24.24 0.42
C GLY A 319 19.00 25.61 1.00
N PRO A 320 17.74 26.03 0.90
CA PRO A 320 17.28 27.29 1.49
C PRO A 320 17.59 27.41 2.99
N HIS A 321 17.63 26.27 3.68
CA HIS A 321 18.03 26.16 5.07
C HIS A 321 18.96 24.95 5.24
N PRO A 322 20.19 25.13 5.73
CA PRO A 322 21.19 24.06 5.78
C PRO A 322 20.86 23.03 6.87
N LEU A 323 21.02 21.76 6.50
CA LEU A 323 20.84 20.60 7.37
C LEU A 323 22.11 19.78 7.50
N SER A 324 22.22 19.06 8.60
CA SER A 324 23.28 18.07 8.82
C SER A 324 22.72 16.81 9.45
N ILE A 325 23.05 15.66 8.88
CA ILE A 325 22.82 14.37 9.55
C ILE A 325 24.03 14.12 10.45
N ARG A 326 23.79 13.91 11.75
CA ARG A 326 24.82 13.74 12.77
C ARG A 326 24.57 12.52 13.63
N HIS A 327 25.57 11.66 13.79
CA HIS A 327 25.56 10.65 14.85
C HIS A 327 25.72 11.33 16.21
N TYR A 328 25.17 10.75 17.27
CA TYR A 328 25.24 11.21 18.65
C TYR A 328 26.66 11.63 19.05
N ARG A 329 27.65 10.80 18.70
CA ARG A 329 29.08 11.04 18.99
C ARG A 329 29.64 12.32 18.34
N HIS A 330 28.99 12.85 17.30
CA HIS A 330 29.35 14.07 16.58
C HIS A 330 28.54 15.29 17.03
N LEU A 331 27.63 15.14 17.99
CA LEU A 331 26.89 16.24 18.60
C LEU A 331 27.75 16.93 19.67
N SER A 332 27.44 18.20 19.98
CA SER A 332 28.08 18.90 21.10
C SER A 332 27.80 18.20 22.43
N ALA A 333 28.67 18.37 23.44
CA ALA A 333 28.44 17.79 24.77
C ALA A 333 27.07 18.21 25.37
N ALA A 334 26.65 19.46 25.12
CA ALA A 334 25.34 19.96 25.56
C ALA A 334 24.17 19.25 24.85
N SER A 335 24.32 18.94 23.56
CA SER A 335 23.34 18.18 22.79
C SER A 335 23.33 16.69 23.18
N GLN A 336 24.51 16.12 23.48
CA GLN A 336 24.65 14.73 23.93
C GLN A 336 23.96 14.48 25.29
N ALA A 337 23.91 15.47 26.18
CA ALA A 337 23.17 15.36 27.43
C ALA A 337 21.63 15.30 27.24
N TYR A 338 21.15 15.70 26.06
CA TYR A 338 19.72 15.77 25.75
C TYR A 338 19.23 14.60 24.89
N TYR A 339 20.08 14.13 23.98
CA TYR A 339 19.75 13.07 23.03
C TYR A 339 20.22 11.69 23.51
N GLY A 340 19.59 10.63 23.02
CA GLY A 340 20.06 9.24 23.20
C GLY A 340 21.17 8.88 22.19
N GLN A 341 21.71 7.66 22.26
CA GLN A 341 22.59 7.18 21.20
C GLN A 341 21.77 6.97 19.91
N GLY A 342 22.26 7.48 18.77
CA GLY A 342 21.57 7.38 17.49
C GLY A 342 22.02 8.44 16.47
N TYR A 343 21.30 8.56 15.36
CA TYR A 343 21.49 9.62 14.37
C TYR A 343 20.44 10.71 14.55
N TYR A 344 20.77 11.92 14.09
CA TYR A 344 19.95 13.13 14.29
C TYR A 344 20.05 14.02 13.06
N LEU A 345 18.92 14.56 12.62
CA LEU A 345 18.89 15.66 11.67
C LEU A 345 19.01 16.97 12.45
N VAL A 346 20.02 17.78 12.14
CA VAL A 346 20.36 19.00 12.89
C VAL A 346 20.41 20.18 11.93
N GLY A 347 19.65 21.23 12.23
CA GLY A 347 19.73 22.54 11.56
C GLY A 347 20.68 23.50 12.30
N ASN A 348 21.33 24.40 11.55
CA ASN A 348 22.46 25.19 12.04
C ASN A 348 22.11 26.23 13.13
N GLU A 349 20.84 26.67 13.26
CA GLU A 349 20.50 27.84 14.10
C GLU A 349 19.21 27.72 14.93
N PHE A 350 18.41 26.67 14.72
CA PHE A 350 17.05 26.64 15.28
C PHE A 350 16.74 25.38 16.09
N ARG A 351 17.48 25.16 17.19
CA ARG A 351 17.14 24.12 18.19
C ARG A 351 15.66 24.14 18.61
N GLY A 352 15.06 25.33 18.67
CA GLY A 352 13.63 25.51 18.99
C GLY A 352 12.68 25.16 17.84
N GLU A 353 13.09 25.34 16.58
CA GLU A 353 12.27 25.01 15.40
C GLU A 353 12.43 23.55 14.99
N VAL A 354 13.56 22.90 15.25
CA VAL A 354 13.70 21.44 15.10
C VAL A 354 12.70 20.68 16.00
N LEU A 355 12.34 21.26 17.14
CA LEU A 355 11.27 20.79 18.03
C LEU A 355 9.87 21.30 17.61
N GLY A 356 9.79 22.31 16.74
CA GLY A 356 8.57 22.92 16.21
C GLY A 356 8.20 22.46 14.79
N LEU A 357 9.06 21.69 14.11
CA LEU A 357 8.73 20.92 12.92
C LEU A 357 7.57 20.01 13.29
N LYS A 358 6.42 20.22 12.65
CA LYS A 358 5.14 19.65 13.05
C LYS A 358 5.24 18.15 13.33
N SER A 359 4.64 17.82 14.44
CA SER A 359 4.54 16.52 15.11
C SER A 359 3.75 15.48 14.31
N ASP A 360 4.26 15.07 13.15
CA ASP A 360 4.08 13.69 12.68
C ASP A 360 5.26 12.90 13.24
N SER A 361 5.02 12.35 14.41
CA SER A 361 5.98 11.81 15.38
C SER A 361 7.05 10.86 14.80
N ALA A 362 8.21 11.40 14.41
CA ALA A 362 9.49 10.69 14.29
C ALA A 362 10.65 11.63 13.94
N LEU A 363 11.12 12.47 14.88
CA LEU A 363 12.31 13.28 14.61
C LEU A 363 13.44 13.01 15.59
N VAL A 364 13.94 11.77 15.53
CA VAL A 364 15.26 11.29 15.96
C VAL A 364 15.54 10.00 15.18
N LEU A 365 16.60 9.94 14.37
CA LEU A 365 17.02 8.77 13.57
C LEU A 365 17.70 7.70 14.47
N GLY A 366 17.13 7.38 15.64
CA GLY A 366 17.78 6.59 16.68
C GLY A 366 17.01 5.33 17.11
N GLY A 367 17.69 4.17 17.10
CA GLY A 367 17.23 2.89 17.65
C GLY A 367 16.52 1.96 16.65
N PRO A 368 16.38 0.65 16.93
CA PRO A 368 15.97 -0.40 15.98
C PRO A 368 14.52 -0.33 15.46
N GLY A 369 13.84 0.81 15.62
CA GLY A 369 12.48 1.01 15.14
C GLY A 369 12.23 2.46 14.80
N LEU A 370 12.52 2.83 13.55
CA LEU A 370 11.81 3.86 12.78
C LEU A 370 12.24 3.77 11.30
N CYS A 371 11.51 2.96 10.54
CA CYS A 371 11.76 2.67 9.12
C CYS A 371 10.94 3.55 8.14
N GLY A 372 10.17 4.52 8.66
CA GLY A 372 9.48 5.53 7.85
C GLY A 372 10.40 6.73 7.65
N GLY A 373 10.65 7.12 6.39
CA GLY A 373 11.59 8.21 6.09
C GLY A 373 11.21 9.53 6.79
N VAL A 374 12.23 10.28 7.22
CA VAL A 374 12.09 11.62 7.79
C VAL A 374 11.89 12.62 6.65
N ARG A 375 10.76 13.33 6.69
CA ARG A 375 10.44 14.42 5.77
C ARG A 375 10.81 15.74 6.40
N PHE A 376 11.35 16.66 5.60
CA PHE A 376 11.63 18.00 6.08
C PHE A 376 11.02 19.07 5.18
N HIS A 377 10.51 20.10 5.84
CA HIS A 377 9.70 21.16 5.26
C HIS A 377 10.32 22.52 5.53
N TRP A 378 10.18 23.45 4.58
CA TRP A 378 10.52 24.86 4.76
C TRP A 378 9.63 25.83 3.99
N PRO A 379 9.41 27.01 4.57
CA PRO A 379 8.42 27.21 5.62
C PRO A 379 7.12 26.37 5.50
N ASP A 380 6.65 26.01 4.29
CA ASP A 380 5.48 25.14 4.08
C ASP A 380 5.65 24.19 2.86
N GLN A 381 6.81 24.19 2.21
CA GLN A 381 7.12 23.32 1.08
C GLN A 381 7.93 22.12 1.57
N GLU A 382 7.63 20.94 1.08
CA GLU A 382 8.40 19.75 1.36
C GLU A 382 9.64 19.68 0.43
N PHE A 383 10.84 19.52 1.00
CA PHE A 383 12.09 19.59 0.23
C PHE A 383 12.71 18.24 -0.07
N ALA A 384 12.64 17.30 0.87
CA ALA A 384 13.20 15.98 0.69
C ALA A 384 12.64 14.97 1.69
N VAL A 385 12.88 13.70 1.38
CA VAL A 385 12.66 12.58 2.30
C VAL A 385 13.99 11.87 2.52
N LEU A 386 14.28 11.55 3.79
CA LEU A 386 15.50 10.87 4.23
C LEU A 386 15.14 9.55 4.93
N TRP A 387 15.59 8.42 4.41
CA TRP A 387 15.41 7.10 5.04
C TRP A 387 16.71 6.59 5.63
N GLN A 388 16.62 5.87 6.75
CA GLN A 388 17.67 4.95 7.19
C GLN A 388 17.21 3.52 6.88
N ARG A 389 17.91 2.83 5.97
CA ARG A 389 17.54 1.46 5.57
C ARG A 389 18.20 0.41 6.47
N GLU A 390 19.44 0.66 6.84
CA GLU A 390 20.25 -0.16 7.74
C GLU A 390 21.01 0.77 8.68
N PRO A 391 21.48 0.29 9.85
CA PRO A 391 22.32 1.08 10.72
C PRO A 391 23.52 1.68 9.97
N GLY A 392 23.58 3.01 9.90
CA GLY A 392 24.62 3.75 9.19
C GLY A 392 24.44 3.89 7.67
N ARG A 393 23.37 3.36 7.07
CA ARG A 393 23.10 3.47 5.62
C ARG A 393 21.82 4.22 5.34
N PHE A 394 21.94 5.27 4.54
CA PHE A 394 20.89 6.25 4.32
C PHE A 394 20.54 6.39 2.84
N GLU A 395 19.27 6.76 2.59
CA GLU A 395 18.78 7.19 1.29
C GLU A 395 18.18 8.59 1.43
N VAL A 396 18.48 9.53 0.54
CA VAL A 396 17.78 10.82 0.46
C VAL A 396 17.17 11.00 -0.93
N ARG A 397 15.98 11.57 -0.98
CA ARG A 397 15.31 11.96 -2.23
C ARG A 397 14.90 13.41 -2.13
N ALA A 398 15.51 14.26 -2.97
CA ALA A 398 15.04 15.62 -3.16
C ALA A 398 13.65 15.59 -3.80
N LEU A 399 12.75 16.45 -3.35
CA LEU A 399 11.40 16.58 -3.91
C LEU A 399 11.23 17.89 -4.69
N VAL A 400 12.21 18.77 -4.59
CA VAL A 400 12.28 20.09 -5.25
C VAL A 400 13.72 20.35 -5.68
N GLU A 401 13.89 21.28 -6.60
CA GLU A 401 15.21 21.72 -7.05
C GLU A 401 15.93 22.54 -5.97
N GLY A 402 17.27 22.58 -6.06
CA GLY A 402 18.10 23.44 -5.21
C GLY A 402 18.62 22.81 -3.92
N LEU A 403 18.36 21.53 -3.68
CA LEU A 403 19.01 20.75 -2.62
C LEU A 403 20.32 20.16 -3.16
N GLN A 404 21.39 20.17 -2.37
CA GLN A 404 22.69 19.60 -2.77
C GLN A 404 23.44 18.95 -1.60
N PHE A 405 24.30 17.97 -1.87
CA PHE A 405 25.29 17.53 -0.88
C PHE A 405 26.45 18.53 -0.82
N ALA A 406 26.85 18.89 0.39
CA ALA A 406 28.01 19.72 0.68
C ALA A 406 29.27 18.90 0.98
#